data_AF-X1JVY0-F1
#
_entry.id   AF-X1JVY0-F1
#
_cell.length_a   1.000
_cell.length_b   1.000
_cell.length_c   1.000
_cell.angle_alpha   90.00
_cell.angle_beta   90.00
_cell.angle_gamma   90.00
#
_symmetry.space_group_name_H-M   'P 1'
#
loop_
_entity.id
_entity.type
_entity.pdbx_description
1 polymer ?
#
loop_
_entity_poly.entity_id
_entity_poly.type
_entity_poly.pdbx_seq_one_letter_code
_entity_poly.pdbx_strand_id
1 'polypeptide(L)' 'MGEEYKFVFKKCTRCGQKLSGRYVELEGMKGSIPMGCCPKCGTAYPLVKIESEPAEPAPEPEPES' A
#
# COMPACT_ATOMS: atom_id res chain seq x y z
N MET A 1 -12.74 -14.12 -6.63
CA MET A 1 -12.71 -12.93 -5.77
C MET A 1 -11.25 -12.52 -5.67
N GLY A 2 -10.86 -11.46 -6.37
CA GLY A 2 -9.47 -11.00 -6.40
C GLY A 2 -9.17 -10.19 -5.14
N GLU A 3 -8.03 -10.45 -4.52
CA GLU A 3 -7.56 -9.65 -3.39
C GLU A 3 -7.16 -8.25 -3.91
N GLU A 4 -7.72 -7.20 -3.31
CA GLU A 4 -7.41 -5.82 -3.68
C GLU A 4 -6.26 -5.29 -2.82
N TYR A 5 -5.32 -4.56 -3.43
CA TYR A 5 -4.17 -3.99 -2.75
C TYR A 5 -4.01 -2.52 -3.11
N LYS A 6 -3.61 -1.69 -2.14
CA LYS A 6 -3.24 -0.29 -2.35
C LYS A 6 -1.80 -0.03 -1.95
N PHE A 7 -1.16 0.91 -2.63
CA PHE A 7 0.11 1.47 -2.16
C PHE A 7 -0.08 2.19 -0.82
N VAL A 8 0.86 1.97 0.11
CA VAL A 8 0.96 2.77 1.34
C VAL A 8 1.17 4.26 0.99
N PHE A 9 1.95 4.51 -0.06
CA PHE A 9 2.29 5.86 -0.51
C PHE A 9 1.39 6.31 -1.66
N LYS A 10 0.84 7.52 -1.57
CA LYS A 10 0.04 8.12 -2.66
C LYS A 10 0.88 8.61 -3.85
N LYS A 11 2.20 8.67 -3.70
CA LYS A 11 3.15 9.19 -4.70
C LYS A 11 4.46 8.41 -4.63
N CYS A 12 5.02 8.08 -5.80
CA CYS A 12 6.34 7.50 -5.93
C CYS A 12 7.39 8.55 -5.53
N THR A 13 8.20 8.26 -4.53
CA THR A 13 9.27 9.16 -4.08
C THR A 13 10.41 9.26 -5.09
N ARG A 14 10.57 8.25 -5.97
CA ARG A 14 11.63 8.18 -6.98
C ARG A 14 11.34 9.03 -8.22
N CYS A 15 10.16 8.89 -8.84
CA CYS A 15 9.81 9.58 -10.09
C CYS A 15 8.70 10.63 -9.94
N GLY A 16 8.15 10.78 -8.73
CA GLY A 16 7.06 11.72 -8.46
C GLY A 16 5.71 11.32 -9.03
N GLN A 17 5.56 10.13 -9.63
CA GLN A 17 4.29 9.66 -10.17
C GLN A 17 3.26 9.46 -9.06
N LYS A 18 2.01 9.84 -9.30
CA LYS A 18 0.90 9.60 -8.37
C LYS A 18 0.53 8.11 -8.38
N LEU A 19 0.66 7.44 -7.23
CA LEU A 19 0.34 6.02 -7.00
C LEU A 19 -1.08 5.86 -6.41
N SER A 20 -2.04 6.63 -6.93
CA SER A 20 -3.42 6.60 -6.46
C SER A 20 -4.23 5.60 -7.29
N GLY A 21 -4.17 4.32 -6.93
CA GLY A 21 -4.99 3.26 -7.52
C GLY A 21 -5.35 2.23 -6.45
N ARG A 22 -6.63 1.86 -6.36
CA ARG A 22 -7.13 0.75 -5.51
C ARG A 22 -6.76 -0.63 -6.06
N TYR A 23 -6.12 -0.67 -7.24
CA TYR A 23 -5.79 -1.88 -7.97
C TYR A 23 -4.32 -1.79 -8.34
N VAL A 24 -3.48 -2.42 -7.52
CA VAL A 24 -2.08 -2.64 -7.88
C VAL A 24 -1.92 -4.11 -8.16
N GLU A 25 -1.40 -4.44 -9.34
CA GLU A 25 -1.01 -5.81 -9.64
C GLU A 25 0.13 -6.21 -8.69
N LEU A 26 -0.07 -7.30 -7.98
CA LEU A 26 0.88 -7.85 -7.04
C LEU A 26 2.06 -8.40 -7.85
N GLU A 27 3.21 -7.73 -7.80
CA GLU A 27 4.38 -8.20 -8.55
C GLU A 27 5.18 -9.24 -7.77
N GLY A 28 5.08 -9.21 -6.43
CA GLY A 28 5.72 -10.19 -5.57
C GLY A 28 5.47 -9.95 -4.09
N MET A 29 6.02 -10.83 -3.27
CA MET A 29 5.98 -10.74 -1.82
C MET A 29 7.40 -10.66 -1.26
N LYS A 30 7.65 -9.70 -0.37
CA LYS A 30 8.89 -9.65 0.41
C LYS A 30 8.60 -10.16 1.81
N GLY A 31 8.86 -11.45 2.03
CA GLY A 31 8.35 -12.16 3.19
C GLY A 31 6.82 -12.25 3.12
N SER A 32 6.13 -11.75 4.14
CA SER A 32 4.65 -11.69 4.18
C SER A 32 4.06 -10.35 3.70
N ILE A 33 4.90 -9.41 3.25
CA ILE A 33 4.44 -8.08 2.82
C ILE A 33 4.26 -8.08 1.30
N PRO A 34 3.03 -7.82 0.79
CA PRO A 34 2.80 -7.69 -0.64
C PRO A 34 3.53 -6.44 -1.17
N MET A 35 4.19 -6.57 -2.31
CA MET A 35 4.91 -5.48 -2.96
C MET A 35 4.35 -5.23 -4.36
N GLY A 36 4.26 -3.95 -4.72
CA GLY A 36 3.83 -3.50 -6.03
C GLY A 36 4.84 -2.53 -6.60
N CYS A 37 4.93 -2.46 -7.91
CA CYS A 37 5.88 -1.58 -8.57
C CYS A 37 5.21 -0.33 -9.13
N CYS A 38 5.94 0.78 -9.06
CA CYS A 38 5.49 2.00 -9.71
C CYS A 38 5.44 1.77 -11.23
N PRO A 39 4.28 1.95 -11.89
CA PRO A 39 4.12 1.63 -13.31
C PRO A 39 4.99 2.49 -14.24
N LYS A 40 5.50 3.63 -13.75
CA LYS A 40 6.33 4.55 -14.54
C LYS A 40 7.83 4.24 -14.47
N CYS A 41 8.31 3.68 -13.35
CA CYS A 41 9.75 3.55 -13.11
C CYS A 41 10.18 2.22 -12.50
N GLY A 42 9.25 1.29 -12.27
CA GLY A 42 9.53 -0.03 -11.71
C GLY A 42 9.99 -0.03 -10.25
N THR A 43 9.95 1.11 -9.55
CA THR A 43 10.35 1.14 -8.13
C THR A 43 9.32 0.37 -7.29
N ALA A 44 9.78 -0.63 -6.54
CA ALA A 44 8.95 -1.44 -5.66
C ALA A 44 8.58 -0.67 -4.38
N TYR A 45 7.30 -0.72 -4.01
CA TYR A 45 6.74 -0.16 -2.79
C TYR A 45 5.90 -1.19 -2.06
N PRO A 46 5.82 -1.11 -0.72
CA PRO A 46 4.92 -1.96 0.05
C PRO A 46 3.46 -1.63 -0.28
N LEU A 47 2.68 -2.70 -0.42
CA LEU A 47 1.24 -2.66 -0.56
C LEU A 47 0.59 -3.04 0.77
N VAL A 48 -0.66 -2.62 0.93
CA VAL A 48 -1.53 -3.11 1.99
C VAL A 48 -2.78 -3.68 1.37
N LYS A 49 -3.22 -4.84 1.86
CA LYS A 49 -4.44 -5.49 1.44
C LYS A 49 -5.62 -4.58 1.81
N ILE A 50 -6.48 -4.31 0.84
CA ILE A 50 -7.76 -3.67 1.06
C ILE A 50 -8.71 -4.82 1.34
N GLU A 51 -8.83 -5.19 2.61
CA GLU A 51 -9.98 -5.98 3.00
C GLU A 51 -11.21 -5.10 2.78
N SER A 52 -12.20 -5.61 2.05
CA SER A 52 -13.50 -4.95 1.94
C SER A 52 -14.22 -5.07 3.28
N GLU A 53 -13.74 -4.39 4.32
CA GLU A 53 -14.46 -3.87 5.49
C GLU A 53 -13.50 -3.06 6.40
N PRO A 54 -13.95 -1.96 7.03
CA PRO A 54 -13.08 -0.87 7.48
C PRO A 54 -12.52 -1.09 8.89
N ALA A 55 -11.20 -1.18 9.05
CA ALA A 55 -10.56 -0.90 10.31
C ALA A 55 -9.89 0.48 10.24
N GLU A 56 -10.53 1.44 10.89
CA GLU A 56 -9.95 2.73 11.27
C GLU A 56 -8.53 2.52 11.82
N PRO A 57 -7.55 3.39 11.50
CA PRO A 57 -6.34 3.41 12.31
C PRO A 57 -6.79 3.77 13.73
N ALA A 58 -6.73 2.81 14.66
CA ALA A 58 -6.94 3.13 16.07
C ALA A 58 -5.97 4.28 16.43
N PRO A 59 -6.47 5.43 16.91
CA PRO A 59 -5.59 6.44 17.45
C PRO A 59 -4.78 5.79 18.58
N GLU A 60 -3.49 6.09 18.59
CA GLU A 60 -2.48 5.64 19.53
C GLU A 60 -2.99 5.77 20.99
N PRO A 61 -2.63 4.86 21.91
CA PRO A 61 -3.05 4.99 23.30
C PRO A 61 -2.56 6.33 23.86
N GLU A 62 -3.49 7.16 24.34
CA GLU A 62 -3.17 8.40 25.03
C GLU A 62 -2.22 8.08 26.21
N PRO A 63 -1.08 8.78 26.36
CA PRO A 63 -0.27 8.65 27.56
C PRO A 63 -1.05 9.26 28.73
N GLU A 64 -1.57 8.40 29.61
CA GLU A 64 -2.10 8.80 30.91
C GLU A 64 -0.94 9.40 31.73
N SER A 65 -1.03 10.69 32.07
CA SER A 65 -0.15 11.37 33.02
C SER A 65 -0.88 12.51 33.70
#